data_AF-A0A7S1ZCM3-F1
#
_entry.id   AF-A0A7S1ZCM3-F1
#
_cell.length_a   1.000
_cell.length_b   1.000
_cell.length_c   1.000
_cell.angle_alpha   90.00
_cell.angle_beta   90.00
_cell.angle_gamma   90.00
#
_symmetry.space_group_name_H-M   'P 1'
#
loop_
_entity.id
_entity.type
_entity.pdbx_description
1 polymer ?
#
loop_
_entity_poly.entity_id
_entity_poly.type
_entity_poly.pdbx_seq_one_letter_code
_entity_poly.pdbx_strand_id
1 'polypeptide(L)'
;MELDVRKKRLVYRSKQRGWLEVDLLLGTWANENVQRLNSDELDQYEAFVNLETIDIYNVITLRTGVPENMKRDGGKGVVEQIQEWARNSPLGKANPEVYADVKIKNNLI
;
A
#
# COMPACT_ATOMS: atom_id res chain seq x y z
N MET A 1 -8.50 -14.21 15.95
CA MET A 1 -8.41 -15.40 15.07
C MET A 1 -8.90 -15.09 13.65
N GLU A 2 -10.17 -14.71 13.43
CA GLU A 2 -10.66 -14.35 12.08
C GLU A 2 -10.04 -13.05 11.54
N LEU A 3 -9.94 -12.01 12.39
CA LEU A 3 -9.29 -10.74 12.04
C LEU A 3 -7.79 -10.89 11.73
N ASP A 4 -7.08 -11.76 12.46
CA ASP A 4 -5.65 -12.02 12.22
C ASP A 4 -5.42 -12.71 10.87
N VAL A 5 -6.30 -13.65 10.51
CA VAL A 5 -6.27 -14.31 9.19
C VAL A 5 -6.56 -13.29 8.08
N ARG A 6 -7.57 -12.42 8.27
CA ARG A 6 -7.89 -11.34 7.33
C ARG A 6 -6.70 -10.39 7.13
N LYS A 7 -6.08 -9.93 8.22
CA LYS A 7 -4.89 -9.08 8.20
C LYS A 7 -3.71 -9.73 7.47
N LYS A 8 -3.41 -11.00 7.78
CA LYS A 8 -2.34 -11.76 7.08
C LYS A 8 -2.60 -11.89 5.58
N ARG A 9 -3.85 -12.20 5.19
CA ARG A 9 -4.26 -12.27 3.78
C ARG A 9 -4.04 -10.94 3.06
N LEU A 10 -4.42 -9.84 3.68
CA LEU A 10 -4.27 -8.50 3.10
C LEU A 10 -2.81 -8.10 2.94
N VAL A 11 -1.95 -8.38 3.93
CA VAL A 11 -0.50 -8.18 3.81
C VAL A 11 0.08 -9.02 2.68
N TYR A 12 -0.33 -10.29 2.55
CA TYR A 12 0.14 -11.15 1.47
C TYR A 12 -0.25 -10.64 0.08
N ARG A 13 -1.52 -10.27 -0.12
CA ARG A 13 -2.01 -9.68 -1.38
C ARG A 13 -1.30 -8.37 -1.74
N SER A 14 -0.87 -7.62 -0.74
CA SER A 14 -0.12 -6.37 -0.93
C SER A 14 1.29 -6.59 -1.46
N LYS A 15 1.86 -7.79 -1.29
CA LYS A 15 3.21 -8.18 -1.72
C LYS A 15 3.23 -8.95 -3.05
N GLN A 16 2.07 -9.28 -3.63
CA GLN A 16 1.93 -10.16 -4.79
C GLN A 16 1.05 -9.57 -5.88
N ARG A 17 1.39 -8.37 -6.34
CA ARG A 17 0.72 -7.63 -7.41
C ARG A 17 1.37 -7.83 -8.77
N GLY A 18 2.64 -8.25 -8.80
CA GLY A 18 3.41 -8.46 -10.03
C GLY A 18 4.07 -7.19 -10.57
N TRP A 19 3.89 -6.05 -9.90
CA TRP A 19 4.58 -4.79 -10.19
C TRP A 19 5.48 -4.45 -9.02
N LEU A 20 6.79 -4.43 -9.27
CA LEU A 20 7.80 -4.30 -8.22
C LEU A 20 7.61 -3.05 -7.35
N GLU A 21 7.30 -1.91 -7.97
CA GLU A 21 7.07 -0.65 -7.27
C GLU A 21 5.91 -0.77 -6.28
N VAL A 22 4.80 -1.38 -6.71
CA VAL A 22 3.61 -1.59 -5.87
C VAL A 22 3.91 -2.61 -4.78
N ASP A 23 4.56 -3.72 -5.11
CA ASP A 23 4.91 -4.76 -4.16
C ASP A 23 5.82 -4.24 -3.05
N LEU A 24 6.78 -3.37 -3.38
CA LEU A 24 7.66 -2.73 -2.41
C LEU A 24 6.93 -1.69 -1.58
N LEU A 25 6.23 -0.75 -2.22
CA LEU A 25 5.58 0.36 -1.51
C LEU A 25 4.41 -0.13 -0.65
N LEU A 26 3.43 -0.77 -1.28
CA LEU A 26 2.23 -1.24 -0.59
C LEU A 26 2.56 -2.40 0.35
N GLY A 27 3.43 -3.33 -0.06
CA GLY A 27 3.83 -4.45 0.77
C GLY A 27 4.58 -4.03 2.04
N THR A 28 5.45 -3.01 1.96
CA THR A 28 6.15 -2.46 3.14
C THR A 28 5.17 -1.77 4.07
N TRP A 29 4.35 -0.86 3.55
CA TRP A 29 3.34 -0.17 4.35
C TRP A 29 2.40 -1.16 5.05
N ALA A 30 1.96 -2.19 4.32
CA ALA A 30 1.07 -3.21 4.85
C ALA A 30 1.69 -3.96 6.03
N ASN A 31 2.97 -4.34 5.89
CA ASN A 31 3.70 -5.09 6.90
C ASN A 31 3.86 -4.29 8.21
N GLU A 32 4.02 -2.97 8.11
CA GLU A 32 4.22 -2.07 9.25
C GLU A 32 2.90 -1.67 9.94
N ASN A 33 1.81 -1.55 9.19
CA ASN A 33 0.60 -0.86 9.65
C ASN A 33 -0.65 -1.75 9.78
N VAL A 34 -0.84 -2.76 8.92
CA VAL A 34 -2.09 -3.55 8.86
C VAL A 34 -2.42 -4.24 10.18
N GLN A 35 -1.41 -4.63 10.97
CA GLN A 35 -1.64 -5.26 12.27
C GLN A 35 -2.30 -4.30 13.27
N ARG A 36 -2.10 -2.99 13.14
CA ARG A 36 -2.61 -1.95 14.05
C ARG A 36 -3.98 -1.41 13.64
N LEU A 37 -4.43 -1.68 12.41
CA LEU A 37 -5.71 -1.18 11.92
C LEU A 37 -6.88 -1.75 12.73
N ASN A 38 -7.85 -0.87 13.02
CA ASN A 38 -9.15 -1.24 13.54
C ASN A 38 -10.06 -1.82 12.43
N SER A 39 -11.30 -2.21 12.75
CA SER A 39 -12.19 -2.87 11.77
C SER A 39 -12.55 -1.97 10.58
N ASP A 40 -12.91 -0.71 10.82
CA ASP A 40 -13.32 0.22 9.76
C ASP A 40 -12.14 0.59 8.85
N GLU A 41 -10.96 0.76 9.45
CA GLU A 41 -9.71 0.96 8.70
C GLU A 41 -9.35 -0.28 7.87
N LEU A 42 -9.58 -1.48 8.40
CA LEU A 42 -9.32 -2.72 7.68
C LEU A 42 -10.29 -2.89 6.49
N ASP A 43 -11.55 -2.48 6.65
CA ASP A 43 -12.54 -2.46 5.57
C ASP A 43 -12.11 -1.50 4.46
N GLN A 44 -11.66 -0.30 4.83
CA GLN A 44 -11.12 0.68 3.87
C GLN A 44 -9.86 0.14 3.17
N TYR A 45 -8.95 -0.48 3.92
CA TYR A 45 -7.74 -1.08 3.36
C TYR A 45 -8.06 -2.21 2.38
N GLU A 46 -9.01 -3.08 2.72
CA GLU A 46 -9.42 -4.17 1.84
C GLU A 46 -10.07 -3.65 0.55
N ALA A 47 -10.90 -2.61 0.63
CA ALA A 47 -11.45 -1.96 -0.56
C ALA A 47 -10.35 -1.42 -1.48
N PHE A 48 -9.32 -0.77 -0.92
CA PHE A 48 -8.16 -0.30 -1.69
C PHE A 48 -7.35 -1.46 -2.27
N VAL A 49 -7.12 -2.52 -1.50
CA VAL A 49 -6.38 -3.71 -1.97
C VAL A 49 -7.14 -4.43 -3.10
N ASN A 50 -8.45 -4.29 -3.20
CA ASN A 50 -9.25 -4.88 -4.27
C ASN A 50 -9.21 -4.09 -5.60
N LEU A 51 -8.59 -2.91 -5.64
CA LEU A 51 -8.37 -2.20 -6.90
C LEU A 51 -7.35 -2.93 -7.80
N GLU A 52 -7.39 -2.58 -9.08
CA GLU A 52 -6.39 -3.00 -10.06
C GLU A 52 -5.02 -2.42 -9.73
N THR A 53 -3.96 -3.18 -10.02
CA THR A 53 -2.58 -2.80 -9.69
C THR A 53 -2.20 -1.41 -10.25
N ILE A 54 -2.71 -1.04 -11.42
CA ILE A 54 -2.47 0.27 -12.05
C ILE A 54 -3.11 1.43 -11.27
N ASP A 55 -4.31 1.24 -10.72
CA ASP A 55 -5.01 2.28 -9.95
C ASP A 55 -4.31 2.54 -8.62
N ILE A 56 -3.93 1.45 -7.94
CA ILE A 56 -3.12 1.53 -6.72
C ILE A 56 -1.80 2.23 -7.01
N TYR A 57 -1.11 1.83 -8.07
CA TYR A 57 0.14 2.45 -8.48
C TYR A 57 -0.02 3.96 -8.67
N ASN A 58 -1.07 4.41 -9.37
CA ASN A 58 -1.32 5.83 -9.59
C ASN A 58 -1.59 6.60 -8.29
N VAL A 59 -2.33 5.99 -7.35
CA VAL A 59 -2.61 6.61 -6.04
C VAL A 59 -1.35 6.69 -5.17
N ILE A 60 -0.58 5.61 -5.05
CA ILE A 60 0.63 5.58 -4.19
C ILE A 60 1.77 6.45 -4.75
N THR A 61 1.85 6.61 -6.07
CA THR A 61 2.86 7.45 -6.73
C THR A 61 2.44 8.92 -6.90
N LEU A 62 1.33 9.33 -6.29
CA LEU A 62 0.79 10.71 -6.37
C LEU A 62 0.41 11.18 -7.77
N ARG A 63 0.32 10.26 -8.75
CA ARG A 63 -0.18 10.59 -10.10
C ARG A 63 -1.66 10.94 -10.07
N THR A 64 -2.40 10.34 -9.16
CA THR A 64 -3.80 10.63 -8.87
C THR A 64 -4.00 10.87 -7.38
N GLY A 65 -4.98 11.71 -7.04
CA GLY A 65 -5.46 11.82 -5.66
C GLY A 65 -6.15 10.54 -5.19
N VAL A 66 -6.41 10.46 -3.88
CA VAL A 66 -7.27 9.40 -3.33
C VAL A 66 -8.67 9.49 -3.97
N PRO A 67 -9.23 8.39 -4.50
CA PRO A 67 -10.57 8.38 -5.07
C PRO A 67 -11.61 8.91 -4.07
N GLU A 68 -12.58 9.72 -4.54
CA GLU A 68 -13.57 10.36 -3.65
C GLU A 68 -14.34 9.35 -2.79
N ASN A 69 -14.66 8.18 -3.36
CA ASN A 69 -15.36 7.10 -2.65
C ASN A 69 -14.49 6.38 -1.59
N MET A 70 -13.19 6.69 -1.52
CA MET A 70 -12.25 6.13 -0.55
C MET A 70 -11.73 7.17 0.43
N LYS A 71 -12.05 8.46 0.25
CA LYS A 71 -11.70 9.51 1.20
C LYS A 71 -12.52 9.36 2.47
N ARG A 72 -11.92 9.71 3.60
CA ARG A 72 -12.63 9.84 4.88
C ARG A 72 -12.66 11.29 5.33
N ASP A 73 -13.67 11.64 6.12
CA ASP A 73 -13.78 12.96 6.73
C ASP A 73 -12.50 13.31 7.50
N GLY A 74 -11.98 14.52 7.27
CA GLY A 74 -10.74 14.99 7.87
C GLY A 74 -9.45 14.50 7.20
N GLY A 75 -9.53 13.77 6.08
CA GLY A 75 -8.36 13.42 5.25
C GLY A 75 -7.35 12.48 5.91
N LYS A 76 -7.80 11.71 6.90
CA LYS A 76 -6.98 10.77 7.69
C LYS A 76 -7.33 9.32 7.46
N GLY A 77 -8.05 9.01 6.38
CA GLY A 77 -8.35 7.64 6.00
C GLY A 77 -7.10 6.83 5.67
N VAL A 78 -7.25 5.52 5.62
CA VAL A 78 -6.12 4.60 5.37
C VAL A 78 -5.45 4.87 4.03
N VAL A 79 -6.22 5.17 2.98
CA VAL A 79 -5.65 5.43 1.65
C VAL A 79 -4.86 6.74 1.63
N GLU A 80 -5.34 7.76 2.34
CA GLU A 80 -4.60 9.00 2.57
C GLU A 80 -3.30 8.75 3.34
N GLN A 81 -3.32 7.91 4.38
CA GLN A 81 -2.12 7.53 5.13
C GLN A 81 -1.09 6.78 4.28
N ILE A 82 -1.54 5.86 3.40
CA ILE A 82 -0.67 5.16 2.46
C ILE A 82 -0.03 6.16 1.50
N GLN A 83 -0.83 7.08 0.94
CA GLN A 83 -0.37 8.08 0.00
C GLN A 83 0.64 9.05 0.64
N GLU A 84 0.39 9.49 1.88
CA GLU A 84 1.31 10.33 2.64
C GLU A 84 2.60 9.59 2.99
N TRP A 85 2.50 8.32 3.41
CA TRP A 85 3.68 7.51 3.69
C TRP A 85 4.53 7.32 2.44
N ALA A 86 3.91 7.04 1.29
CA ALA A 86 4.62 6.87 0.03
C ALA A 86 5.37 8.16 -0.37
N ARG A 87 4.74 9.33 -0.22
CA ARG A 87 5.37 10.65 -0.47
C ARG A 87 6.64 10.87 0.34
N ASN A 88 6.63 10.44 1.60
CA ASN A 88 7.73 10.66 2.54
C ASN A 88 8.74 9.51 2.57
N SER A 89 8.40 8.38 1.97
CA SER A 89 9.27 7.21 1.90
C SER A 89 10.41 7.43 0.90
N PRO A 90 11.65 7.02 1.22
CA PRO A 90 12.74 7.00 0.25
C PRO A 90 12.42 6.11 -0.97
N LEU A 91 11.50 5.14 -0.79
CA LEU A 91 10.99 4.32 -1.88
C LEU A 91 10.05 5.10 -2.78
N GLY A 92 9.13 5.93 -2.28
CA GLY A 92 8.18 6.64 -3.15
C GLY A 92 8.79 7.82 -3.90
N LYS A 93 10.00 8.25 -3.52
CA LYS A 93 10.83 9.23 -4.26
C LYS A 93 11.77 8.57 -5.28
N ALA A 94 11.87 7.24 -5.29
CA ALA A 94 12.73 6.55 -6.24
C ALA A 94 12.11 6.64 -7.65
N ASN A 95 12.94 7.01 -8.63
CA ASN A 95 12.65 6.81 -10.04
C ASN A 95 12.40 5.30 -10.27
N PRO A 96 11.42 4.86 -11.09
CA PRO A 96 11.16 3.46 -11.45
C PRO A 96 12.40 2.56 -11.61
N GLU A 97 13.51 3.11 -12.10
CA GLU A 97 14.79 2.42 -12.29
C GLU A 97 15.50 2.03 -10.97
N VAL A 98 15.29 2.76 -9.88
CA VAL A 98 15.96 2.55 -8.57
C VAL A 98 15.33 1.40 -7.77
N TYR A 99 14.07 1.04 -8.03
CA TYR A 99 13.38 -0.04 -7.30
C TYR A 99 13.98 -1.43 -7.58
N ALA A 100 14.56 -1.63 -8.77
CA ALA A 100 15.25 -2.88 -9.12
C ALA A 100 16.46 -3.14 -8.20
N ASP A 101 17.23 -2.10 -7.88
CA ASP A 101 18.40 -2.20 -6.99
C ASP A 101 18.01 -2.51 -5.54
N VAL A 102 16.89 -1.95 -5.06
CA VAL A 102 16.37 -2.24 -3.71
C VAL A 102 15.96 -3.71 -3.57
N LYS A 103 15.43 -4.33 -4.62
CA LYS A 103 15.01 -5.75 -4.63
C LYS A 103 16.21 -6.70 -4.46
N ILE A 104 17.33 -6.37 -5.11
CA ILE A 104 18.58 -7.14 -5.01
C ILE A 104 19.20 -6.95 -3.62
N LYS A 105 19.17 -5.73 -3.09
CA LYS A 105 19.81 -5.39 -1.81
C LYS A 105 19.11 -5.99 -0.59
N ASN A 106 17.83 -6.35 -0.69
CA ASN A 106 17.00 -6.84 0.42
C ASN A 106 16.61 -8.33 0.30
N ASN A 107 17.24 -9.12 -0.58
CA ASN A 107 17.00 -10.57 -0.74
C ASN A 107 15.51 -10.95 -0.85
N LEU A 108 14.78 -10.28 -1.74
CA LEU A 108 13.37 -10.61 -2.03
C LEU A 108 13.24 -11.61 -3.21
N ILE A 109 14.30 -12.42 -3.44
CA ILE A 109 14.38 -13.54 -4.41
C ILE A 109 15.10 -14.69 -3.71
#